data_AF-A0A383EWZ5-F1
#
_entry.id   AF-A0A383EWZ5-F1
#
_cell.length_a   1.000
_cell.length_b   1.000
_cell.length_c   1.000
_cell.angle_alpha   90.00
_cell.angle_beta   90.00
_cell.angle_gamma   90.00
#
_symmetry.space_group_name_H-M   'P 1'
#
loop_
_entity.id
_entity.type
_entity.pdbx_description
1 polymer ?
#
loop_
_entity_poly.entity_id
_entity_poly.type
_entity_poly.pdbx_seq_one_letter_code
_entity_poly.pdbx_strand_id
1 'polypeptide(L)'
;MEDMDLLILDGKTGQVKRKANPDQLTGCSAYVNGDLHISNYAHHRLMIANFSGNQYPQDFVVKLGNDIIAFNHQLEILWQYKNKWYQYPKHSAYIPAVGDLDGDGRDEVNGGHFGLDHDGTVIWERYLGDNMDAVLVEDWDGNPDNGKEAILSAGGQVLDASGFSLLELGLEVVPHGQEVRCGNIFPNPTGLDMVIR
;
A
#
# COMPACT_ATOMS: atom_id res chain seq x y z
N MET A 1 20.35 5.48 10.48
CA MET A 1 20.16 4.49 11.57
C MET A 1 21.26 3.46 11.35
N GLU A 2 22.02 3.06 12.36
CA GLU A 2 23.21 2.23 12.11
C GLU A 2 22.93 0.71 12.11
N ASP A 3 21.76 0.25 12.58
CA ASP A 3 21.39 -1.17 12.52
C ASP A 3 19.86 -1.37 12.48
N MET A 4 19.32 -1.97 11.41
CA MET A 4 17.91 -2.43 11.34
C MET A 4 17.84 -3.92 11.01
N ASP A 5 17.35 -4.71 11.96
CA ASP A 5 17.13 -6.14 11.77
C ASP A 5 15.71 -6.44 11.33
N LEU A 6 15.58 -7.35 10.37
CA LEU A 6 14.35 -7.96 9.93
C LEU A 6 14.33 -9.40 10.43
N LEU A 7 13.28 -9.76 11.19
CA LEU A 7 13.21 -11.03 11.92
C LEU A 7 11.95 -11.80 11.54
N ILE A 8 12.09 -13.10 11.33
CA ILE A 8 10.98 -14.06 11.39
C ILE A 8 11.10 -14.80 12.70
N LEU A 9 10.07 -14.72 13.52
CA LEU A 9 10.02 -15.37 14.82
C LEU A 9 9.06 -16.55 14.79
N ASP A 10 9.33 -17.56 15.61
CA ASP A 10 8.35 -18.56 15.93
C ASP A 10 7.21 -17.92 16.75
N GLY A 11 5.99 -17.93 16.21
CA GLY A 11 4.85 -17.23 16.82
C GLY A 11 4.46 -17.73 18.22
N LYS A 12 4.86 -18.95 18.61
CA LYS A 12 4.57 -19.49 19.94
C LYS A 12 5.67 -19.16 20.95
N THR A 13 6.93 -19.20 20.52
CA THR A 13 8.09 -19.16 21.43
C THR A 13 8.88 -17.86 21.36
N GLY A 14 8.69 -17.05 20.32
CA GLY A 14 9.49 -15.86 20.03
C GLY A 14 10.92 -16.17 19.57
N GLN A 15 11.27 -17.45 19.38
CA GLN A 15 12.60 -17.81 18.91
C GLN A 15 12.84 -17.29 17.48
N VAL A 16 14.01 -16.72 17.24
CA VAL A 16 14.41 -16.24 15.92
C VAL A 16 14.57 -17.44 14.98
N LYS A 17 13.73 -17.52 13.95
CA LYS A 17 13.81 -18.51 12.87
C LYS A 17 14.67 -18.01 11.71
N ARG A 18 14.56 -16.73 11.36
CA ARG A 18 15.42 -16.05 10.38
C ARG A 18 15.70 -14.62 10.82
N LYS A 19 16.85 -14.11 10.38
CA LYS A 19 17.30 -12.75 10.58
C LYS A 19 18.01 -12.27 9.32
N ALA A 20 17.71 -11.05 8.91
CA ALA A 20 18.43 -10.33 7.87
C ALA A 20 18.62 -8.87 8.30
N ASN A 21 19.60 -8.19 7.71
CA ASN A 21 19.86 -6.76 7.92
C ASN A 21 20.20 -6.14 6.56
N PRO A 22 19.21 -6.01 5.66
CA PRO A 22 19.43 -5.47 4.32
C PRO A 22 19.76 -3.96 4.39
N ASP A 23 20.83 -3.56 3.71
CA ASP A 23 21.31 -2.17 3.65
C ASP A 23 20.23 -1.18 3.19
N GLN A 24 19.26 -1.64 2.39
CA GLN A 24 18.13 -0.83 1.94
C GLN A 24 17.33 -0.27 3.13
N LEU A 25 17.16 -1.04 4.22
CA LEU A 25 16.43 -0.56 5.39
C LEU A 25 17.19 0.54 6.15
N THR A 26 18.52 0.48 6.17
CA THR A 26 19.34 1.51 6.86
C THR A 26 19.61 2.73 5.97
N GLY A 27 19.57 2.56 4.65
CA GLY A 27 19.73 3.61 3.65
C GLY A 27 18.47 4.46 3.40
N CYS A 28 17.29 4.03 3.86
CA CYS A 28 16.05 4.76 3.68
C CYS A 28 16.07 6.16 4.32
N SER A 29 15.47 7.11 3.61
CA SER A 29 15.43 8.52 3.98
C SER A 29 14.03 9.08 3.78
N ALA A 30 13.67 10.10 4.56
CA ALA A 30 12.47 10.91 4.34
C ALA A 30 12.86 12.37 4.09
N TYR A 31 12.13 13.07 3.22
CA TYR A 31 12.42 14.49 2.92
C TYR A 31 11.18 15.33 3.18
N VAL A 32 11.38 16.54 3.71
CA VAL A 32 10.33 17.56 3.88
C VAL A 32 10.85 18.86 3.28
N ASN A 33 10.18 19.37 2.24
CA ASN A 33 10.56 20.60 1.53
C ASN A 33 12.01 20.64 1.02
N GLY A 34 12.55 19.47 0.63
CA GLY A 34 13.92 19.33 0.13
C GLY A 34 14.97 19.04 1.21
N ASP A 35 14.63 19.19 2.48
CA ASP A 35 15.52 18.87 3.60
C ASP A 35 15.34 17.42 4.04
N LEU A 36 16.45 16.71 4.26
CA LEU A 36 16.45 15.37 4.82
C LEU A 36 15.88 15.43 6.25
N HIS A 37 14.66 14.95 6.42
CA HIS A 37 14.09 14.72 7.73
C HIS A 37 14.33 13.25 8.06
N ILE A 38 14.97 13.01 9.20
CA ILE A 38 15.21 11.67 9.76
C ILE A 38 13.93 10.83 9.55
N SER A 39 14.04 9.62 9.00
CA SER A 39 12.90 8.73 8.71
C SER A 39 11.90 8.81 9.86
N ASN A 40 10.70 9.33 9.58
CA ASN A 40 9.67 9.52 10.58
C ASN A 40 9.14 8.14 10.99
N TYR A 41 9.75 7.58 12.03
CA TYR A 41 9.48 6.23 12.55
C TYR A 41 8.00 5.97 12.87
N ALA A 42 7.19 7.01 13.07
CA ALA A 42 5.76 6.85 13.30
C ALA A 42 5.01 6.23 12.10
N HIS A 43 5.57 6.33 10.88
CA HIS A 43 4.86 5.95 9.64
C HIS A 43 5.45 4.72 8.95
N HIS A 44 6.32 3.95 9.62
CA HIS A 44 6.79 2.68 9.07
C HIS A 44 5.64 1.68 9.07
N ARG A 45 5.47 0.94 7.97
CA ARG A 45 4.42 -0.06 7.82
C ARG A 45 5.01 -1.32 7.20
N LEU A 46 4.48 -2.45 7.64
CA LEU A 46 4.76 -3.75 7.06
C LEU A 46 3.41 -4.39 6.75
N MET A 47 3.25 -4.85 5.52
CA MET A 47 2.06 -5.57 5.06
C MET A 47 2.49 -6.94 4.54
N ILE A 48 1.77 -7.99 4.92
CA ILE A 48 1.93 -9.33 4.35
C ILE A 48 1.26 -9.34 2.97
N ALA A 49 1.92 -9.92 1.98
CA ALA A 49 1.47 -10.00 0.60
C ALA A 49 1.89 -11.33 -0.05
N ASN A 50 1.47 -11.56 -1.28
CA ASN A 50 1.82 -12.72 -2.09
C ASN A 50 2.43 -12.34 -3.44
N PHE A 51 3.55 -11.61 -3.43
CA PHE A 51 4.23 -11.18 -4.66
C PHE A 51 4.75 -12.34 -5.51
N SER A 52 5.17 -13.44 -4.90
CA SER A 52 5.76 -14.59 -5.61
C SER A 52 4.72 -15.60 -6.12
N GLY A 53 3.42 -15.39 -5.87
CA GLY A 53 2.36 -16.34 -6.22
C GLY A 53 2.45 -17.67 -5.45
N ASN A 54 2.81 -17.60 -4.17
CA ASN A 54 2.86 -18.75 -3.27
C ASN A 54 1.45 -19.29 -2.97
N GLN A 55 1.36 -20.50 -2.42
CA GLN A 55 0.09 -21.10 -2.00
C GLN A 55 -0.66 -20.26 -0.94
N TYR A 56 0.07 -19.52 -0.11
CA TYR A 56 -0.47 -18.60 0.88
C TYR A 56 0.42 -17.34 0.98
N PRO A 57 -0.13 -16.17 1.34
CA PRO A 57 0.65 -14.96 1.54
C PRO A 57 1.74 -15.17 2.61
N GLN A 58 2.98 -14.96 2.20
CA GLN A 58 4.16 -15.09 3.06
C GLN A 58 5.29 -14.13 2.68
N ASP A 59 5.15 -13.45 1.55
CA ASP A 59 5.98 -12.32 1.19
C ASP A 59 5.45 -11.09 1.94
N PHE A 60 6.18 -9.98 1.88
CA PHE A 60 5.77 -8.76 2.56
C PHE A 60 6.44 -7.55 1.96
N VAL A 61 5.84 -6.40 2.18
CA VAL A 61 6.37 -5.11 1.76
C VAL A 61 6.52 -4.20 2.96
N VAL A 62 7.64 -3.49 3.01
CA VAL A 62 7.97 -2.51 4.03
C VAL A 62 7.91 -1.13 3.41
N LYS A 63 7.06 -0.26 3.97
CA LYS A 63 7.11 1.18 3.71
C LYS A 63 8.01 1.83 4.75
N LEU A 64 9.06 2.50 4.30
CA LEU A 64 10.08 3.12 5.14
C LEU A 64 10.47 4.49 4.57
N GLY A 65 9.97 5.57 5.17
CA GLY A 65 10.12 6.91 4.60
C GLY A 65 9.49 6.99 3.20
N ASN A 66 10.31 7.27 2.20
CA ASN A 66 9.89 7.30 0.79
C ASN A 66 9.99 5.93 0.11
N ASP A 67 10.65 4.96 0.72
CA ASP A 67 10.92 3.67 0.09
C ASP A 67 9.80 2.66 0.37
N ILE A 68 9.50 1.88 -0.66
CA ILE A 68 8.64 0.70 -0.62
C ILE A 68 9.52 -0.48 -1.06
N ILE A 69 9.78 -1.41 -0.15
CA ILE A 69 10.70 -2.51 -0.40
C ILE A 69 9.96 -3.82 -0.18
N ALA A 70 9.89 -4.66 -1.22
CA ALA A 70 9.29 -5.98 -1.14
C ALA A 70 10.33 -7.05 -0.84
N PHE A 71 9.91 -8.02 -0.04
CA PHE A 71 10.72 -9.14 0.38
C PHE A 71 9.92 -10.43 0.22
N ASN A 72 10.63 -11.51 -0.09
CA ASN A 72 10.07 -12.84 0.03
C ASN A 72 10.14 -13.37 1.48
N HIS A 73 9.52 -14.52 1.72
CA HIS A 73 9.52 -15.19 3.02
C HIS A 73 10.91 -15.70 3.50
N GLN A 74 11.95 -15.59 2.68
CA GLN A 74 13.35 -15.85 3.02
C GLN A 74 14.09 -14.59 3.51
N LEU A 75 13.42 -13.43 3.53
CA LEU A 75 14.00 -12.11 3.80
C LEU A 75 14.90 -11.59 2.68
N GLU A 76 14.74 -12.11 1.45
CA GLU A 76 15.44 -11.63 0.26
C GLU A 76 14.60 -10.53 -0.40
N ILE A 77 15.26 -9.48 -0.90
CA ILE A 77 14.59 -8.39 -1.60
C ILE A 77 14.12 -8.89 -2.97
N LEU A 78 12.84 -8.65 -3.28
CA LEU A 78 12.27 -8.86 -4.59
C LEU A 78 12.45 -7.62 -5.47
N TRP A 79 12.06 -6.46 -4.94
CA TRP A 79 12.15 -5.18 -5.63
C TRP A 79 12.11 -4.01 -4.64
N GLN A 80 12.45 -2.82 -5.13
CA GLN A 80 12.38 -1.56 -4.38
C GLN A 80 11.83 -0.45 -5.28
N TYR A 81 10.92 0.34 -4.73
CA TYR A 81 10.37 1.54 -5.35
C TYR A 81 10.57 2.75 -4.43
N LYS A 82 10.87 3.92 -5.02
CA LYS A 82 11.04 5.18 -4.30
C LYS A 82 9.91 6.14 -4.62
N ASN A 83 9.03 6.35 -3.65
CA ASN A 83 7.91 7.28 -3.74
C ASN A 83 8.40 8.74 -3.83
N LYS A 84 8.08 9.40 -4.93
CA LYS A 84 8.37 10.82 -5.15
C LYS A 84 7.33 11.78 -4.56
N TRP A 85 6.18 11.27 -4.13
CA TRP A 85 5.03 12.02 -3.58
C TRP A 85 5.01 12.07 -2.05
N TYR A 86 6.19 12.04 -1.42
CA TYR A 86 6.29 12.19 0.03
C TYR A 86 6.49 13.66 0.39
N GLN A 87 5.40 14.38 0.62
CA GLN A 87 5.41 15.75 1.12
C GLN A 87 4.49 15.89 2.33
N TYR A 88 5.01 16.26 3.50
CA TYR A 88 4.14 16.51 4.67
C TYR A 88 3.46 17.87 4.54
N PRO A 89 2.13 18.00 4.75
CA PRO A 89 1.13 16.97 5.10
C PRO A 89 0.42 16.31 3.90
N LYS A 90 0.77 16.67 2.67
CA LYS A 90 0.18 16.22 1.39
C LYS A 90 0.70 14.84 0.92
N HIS A 91 0.88 13.90 1.85
CA HIS A 91 1.53 12.63 1.54
C HIS A 91 0.61 11.71 0.75
N SER A 92 1.23 10.79 0.01
CA SER A 92 0.63 9.51 -0.36
C SER A 92 0.22 8.70 0.90
N ALA A 93 -0.63 7.68 0.71
CA ALA A 93 -1.21 6.83 1.76
C ALA A 93 -0.27 6.58 2.95
N TYR A 94 -0.73 6.85 4.18
CA TYR A 94 0.05 6.55 5.39
C TYR A 94 0.32 5.05 5.53
N ILE A 95 -0.70 4.24 5.26
CA ILE A 95 -0.66 2.78 5.22
C ILE A 95 -1.01 2.35 3.79
N PRO A 96 -0.08 1.79 3.01
CA PRO A 96 -0.44 1.15 1.74
C PRO A 96 -1.35 -0.04 1.98
N ALA A 97 -2.22 -0.32 1.00
CA ALA A 97 -2.97 -1.56 0.94
C ALA A 97 -2.28 -2.52 -0.03
N VAL A 98 -2.47 -3.82 0.19
CA VAL A 98 -1.98 -4.88 -0.69
C VAL A 98 -3.12 -5.84 -1.00
N GLY A 99 -3.11 -6.38 -2.20
CA GLY A 99 -4.08 -7.37 -2.63
C GLY A 99 -4.02 -7.57 -4.14
N ASP A 100 -4.39 -8.78 -4.57
CA ASP A 100 -4.59 -9.15 -5.96
C ASP A 100 -5.65 -8.25 -6.60
N LEU A 101 -5.16 -7.23 -7.31
CA LEU A 101 -5.88 -6.12 -7.92
C LEU A 101 -6.27 -6.49 -9.35
N ASP A 102 -5.39 -7.16 -10.10
CA ASP A 102 -5.65 -7.52 -11.50
C ASP A 102 -6.16 -8.96 -11.71
N GLY A 103 -6.17 -9.78 -10.66
CA GLY A 103 -6.69 -11.15 -10.68
C GLY A 103 -5.68 -12.20 -11.14
N ASP A 104 -4.38 -11.90 -11.21
CA ASP A 104 -3.36 -12.86 -11.65
C ASP A 104 -2.94 -13.88 -10.55
N GLY A 105 -3.44 -13.70 -9.33
CA GLY A 105 -3.14 -14.53 -8.16
C GLY A 105 -1.92 -14.07 -7.34
N ARG A 106 -1.34 -12.92 -7.68
CA ARG A 106 -0.30 -12.21 -6.92
C ARG A 106 -0.86 -10.90 -6.43
N ASP A 107 -0.23 -10.34 -5.40
CA ASP A 107 -0.72 -9.10 -4.80
C ASP A 107 -0.01 -7.86 -5.35
N GLU A 108 -0.79 -6.82 -5.63
CA GLU A 108 -0.31 -5.48 -5.97
C GLU A 108 -0.18 -4.61 -4.70
N VAL A 109 0.45 -3.44 -4.83
CA VAL A 109 0.52 -2.43 -3.78
C VAL A 109 -0.21 -1.15 -4.19
N ASN A 110 -1.30 -0.81 -3.50
CA ASN A 110 -1.93 0.49 -3.58
C ASN A 110 -1.32 1.45 -2.55
N GLY A 111 -0.53 2.40 -3.03
CA GLY A 111 0.09 3.44 -2.21
C GLY A 111 -0.62 4.79 -2.25
N GLY A 112 -1.76 4.92 -2.93
CA GLY A 112 -2.41 6.18 -3.19
C GLY A 112 -1.97 6.78 -4.53
N HIS A 113 -1.02 7.71 -4.50
CA HIS A 113 -0.48 8.34 -5.71
C HIS A 113 0.32 7.40 -6.62
N PHE A 114 0.54 6.17 -6.17
CA PHE A 114 1.17 5.13 -6.95
C PHE A 114 0.51 3.78 -6.72
N GLY A 115 0.55 2.94 -7.74
CA GLY A 115 0.18 1.53 -7.72
C GLY A 115 1.32 0.72 -8.31
N LEU A 116 1.70 -0.37 -7.64
CA LEU A 116 2.80 -1.24 -8.05
C LEU A 116 2.29 -2.66 -8.27
N ASP A 117 2.76 -3.26 -9.36
CA ASP A 117 2.61 -4.68 -9.68
C ASP A 117 3.41 -5.55 -8.70
N HIS A 118 3.14 -6.85 -8.67
CA HIS A 118 3.82 -7.84 -7.83
C HIS A 118 5.34 -7.87 -8.01
N ASP A 119 5.85 -7.43 -9.17
CA ASP A 119 7.27 -7.35 -9.50
C ASP A 119 7.89 -5.95 -9.30
N GLY A 120 7.10 -4.98 -8.81
CA GLY A 120 7.50 -3.60 -8.59
C GLY A 120 7.32 -2.69 -9.80
N THR A 121 6.78 -3.20 -10.92
CA THR A 121 6.41 -2.38 -12.07
C THR A 121 5.35 -1.35 -11.69
N VAL A 122 5.51 -0.11 -12.15
CA VAL A 122 4.56 0.96 -11.87
C VAL A 122 3.32 0.81 -12.76
N ILE A 123 2.17 0.57 -12.14
CA ILE A 123 0.86 0.56 -12.82
C ILE A 123 0.38 2.01 -13.01
N TRP A 124 0.38 2.79 -11.93
CA TRP A 124 0.18 4.24 -11.99
C TRP A 124 1.13 4.98 -11.06
N GLU A 125 1.46 6.22 -11.43
CA GLU A 125 2.21 7.14 -10.58
C GLU A 125 1.86 8.59 -10.92
N ARG A 126 0.85 9.15 -10.24
CA ARG A 126 0.36 10.50 -10.49
C ARG A 126 -0.29 11.10 -9.24
N TYR A 127 -0.37 12.42 -9.21
CA TYR A 127 -1.08 13.12 -8.15
C TYR A 127 -2.58 12.87 -8.26
N LEU A 128 -3.18 12.39 -7.17
CA LEU A 128 -4.59 11.98 -7.06
C LEU A 128 -5.32 12.73 -5.95
N GLY A 129 -4.79 13.87 -5.49
CA GLY A 129 -5.44 14.71 -4.48
C GLY A 129 -4.68 14.83 -3.16
N ASP A 130 -5.04 15.86 -2.40
CA ASP A 130 -4.49 16.08 -1.07
C ASP A 130 -5.11 15.12 -0.05
N ASN A 131 -4.46 14.95 1.11
CA ASN A 131 -4.98 14.22 2.26
C ASN A 131 -5.33 12.74 1.97
N MET A 132 -4.41 12.04 1.32
CA MET A 132 -4.52 10.59 1.08
C MET A 132 -4.14 9.83 2.36
N ASP A 133 -5.07 9.71 3.30
CA ASP A 133 -4.76 9.13 4.61
C ASP A 133 -4.91 7.60 4.60
N ALA A 134 -5.91 7.10 3.87
CA ALA A 134 -6.27 5.70 3.78
C ALA A 134 -6.50 5.23 2.33
N VAL A 135 -6.18 3.97 2.07
CA VAL A 135 -6.40 3.29 0.79
C VAL A 135 -6.79 1.84 1.05
N LEU A 136 -7.49 1.22 0.09
CA LEU A 136 -7.89 -0.20 0.12
C LEU A 136 -7.67 -0.84 -1.24
N VAL A 137 -7.68 -2.18 -1.25
CA VAL A 137 -7.82 -3.01 -2.46
C VAL A 137 -8.97 -3.97 -2.17
N GLU A 138 -10.11 -3.80 -2.83
CA GLU A 138 -11.35 -4.56 -2.56
C GLU A 138 -12.12 -4.81 -3.86
N ASP A 139 -12.83 -5.94 -3.92
CA ASP A 139 -13.84 -6.20 -4.96
C ASP A 139 -15.06 -5.30 -4.66
N TRP A 140 -14.98 -4.05 -5.12
CA TRP A 140 -15.90 -2.99 -4.75
C TRP A 140 -17.18 -3.07 -5.57
N ASP A 141 -17.09 -3.36 -6.86
CA ASP A 141 -18.25 -3.47 -7.74
C ASP A 141 -18.92 -4.88 -7.70
N GLY A 142 -18.24 -5.88 -7.12
CA GLY A 142 -18.72 -7.25 -6.99
C GLY A 142 -18.58 -8.07 -8.27
N ASN A 143 -17.76 -7.61 -9.22
CA ASN A 143 -17.54 -8.28 -10.49
C ASN A 143 -16.27 -9.16 -10.43
N PRO A 144 -16.42 -10.50 -10.49
CA PRO A 144 -15.26 -11.38 -10.40
C PRO A 144 -14.39 -11.40 -11.67
N ASP A 145 -14.82 -10.76 -12.76
CA ASP A 145 -14.18 -10.87 -14.08
C ASP A 145 -13.17 -9.73 -14.39
N ASN A 146 -13.13 -8.67 -13.57
CA ASN A 146 -12.29 -7.47 -13.79
C ASN A 146 -11.27 -7.18 -12.68
N GLY A 147 -11.07 -8.12 -11.74
CA GLY A 147 -10.13 -7.97 -10.63
C GLY A 147 -10.78 -7.26 -9.44
N LYS A 148 -9.97 -6.53 -8.67
CA LYS A 148 -10.42 -5.67 -7.58
C LYS A 148 -10.16 -4.21 -7.92
N GLU A 149 -10.71 -3.32 -7.11
CA GLU A 149 -10.51 -1.89 -7.24
C GLU A 149 -9.56 -1.32 -6.19
N ALA A 150 -8.79 -0.33 -6.62
CA ALA A 150 -7.99 0.51 -5.74
C ALA A 150 -8.83 1.68 -5.23
N ILE A 151 -9.16 1.67 -3.94
CA ILE A 151 -9.97 2.71 -3.30
C ILE A 151 -9.07 3.70 -2.59
N LEU A 152 -9.35 4.99 -2.78
CA LEU A 152 -8.51 6.10 -2.40
C LEU A 152 -9.30 7.14 -1.62
N SER A 153 -8.80 7.53 -0.45
CA SER A 153 -9.51 8.47 0.42
C SER A 153 -9.47 9.94 -0.04
N ALA A 154 -8.40 10.36 -0.73
CA ALA A 154 -8.31 11.73 -1.26
C ALA A 154 -9.46 11.99 -2.25
N GLY A 155 -10.36 12.92 -1.93
CA GLY A 155 -11.52 13.23 -2.78
C GLY A 155 -12.50 12.07 -3.01
N GLY A 156 -12.38 10.95 -2.29
CA GLY A 156 -13.20 9.74 -2.47
C GLY A 156 -13.14 9.21 -3.91
N GLN A 157 -12.13 8.39 -4.20
CA GLN A 157 -11.88 7.86 -5.54
C GLN A 157 -11.84 6.34 -5.55
N VAL A 158 -12.20 5.75 -6.69
CA VAL A 158 -12.05 4.32 -6.99
C VAL A 158 -11.41 4.19 -8.35
N LEU A 159 -10.33 3.41 -8.43
CA LEU A 159 -9.64 3.10 -9.69
C LEU A 159 -9.77 1.61 -10.02
N ASP A 160 -9.79 1.28 -11.30
CA ASP A 160 -9.62 -0.10 -11.79
C ASP A 160 -8.17 -0.59 -11.64
N ALA A 161 -7.94 -1.87 -11.97
CA ALA A 161 -6.62 -2.49 -11.90
C ALA A 161 -5.55 -1.86 -12.82
N SER A 162 -5.96 -1.17 -13.88
CA SER A 162 -5.06 -0.40 -14.75
C SER A 162 -4.82 1.03 -14.25
N GLY A 163 -5.43 1.40 -13.12
CA GLY A 163 -5.35 2.71 -12.52
C GLY A 163 -6.24 3.76 -13.22
N PHE A 164 -7.25 3.39 -14.00
CA PHE A 164 -8.24 4.33 -14.54
C PHE A 164 -9.34 4.62 -13.51
N SER A 165 -9.85 5.86 -13.51
CA SER A 165 -10.90 6.27 -12.57
C SER A 165 -12.25 5.66 -12.93
N LEU A 166 -12.85 4.94 -11.97
CA LEU A 166 -14.22 4.44 -12.00
C LEU A 166 -15.18 5.39 -11.26
N LEU A 167 -14.70 6.01 -10.18
CA LEU A 167 -15.45 6.97 -9.37
C LEU A 167 -14.53 8.08 -8.86
N GLU A 168 -15.05 9.32 -8.84
CA GLU A 168 -14.43 10.46 -8.17
C GLU A 168 -15.54 11.35 -7.57
N LEU A 169 -15.60 11.43 -6.23
CA LEU A 169 -16.56 12.28 -5.53
C LEU A 169 -16.11 13.76 -5.50
N GLY A 170 -14.80 13.99 -5.53
CA GLY A 170 -14.18 15.30 -5.53
C GLY A 170 -14.05 15.94 -4.14
N LEU A 171 -13.20 16.97 -4.05
CA LEU A 171 -12.87 17.65 -2.78
C LEU A 171 -14.02 18.49 -2.20
N GLU A 172 -15.06 18.79 -2.98
CA GLU A 172 -16.26 19.42 -2.44
C GLU A 172 -17.06 18.46 -1.54
N VAL A 173 -17.05 17.16 -1.88
CA VAL A 173 -17.75 16.11 -1.15
C VAL A 173 -16.85 15.50 -0.07
N VAL A 174 -15.60 15.21 -0.42
CA VAL A 174 -14.60 14.63 0.47
C VAL A 174 -13.35 15.53 0.51
N PRO A 175 -13.38 16.64 1.28
CA PRO A 175 -12.25 17.57 1.36
C PRO A 175 -11.03 16.95 2.06
N HIS A 176 -11.25 15.99 2.96
CA HIS A 176 -10.21 15.32 3.74
C HIS A 176 -10.71 13.94 4.19
N GLY A 177 -10.58 12.93 3.32
CA GLY A 177 -10.92 11.55 3.67
C GLY A 177 -9.83 10.96 4.57
N GLN A 178 -10.04 10.96 5.87
CA GLN A 178 -9.09 10.42 6.85
C GLN A 178 -9.14 8.90 6.91
N GLU A 179 -10.30 8.32 6.65
CA GLU A 179 -10.52 6.88 6.70
C GLU A 179 -11.53 6.46 5.66
N VAL A 180 -11.22 5.36 4.96
CA VAL A 180 -12.14 4.69 4.05
C VAL A 180 -12.33 3.24 4.50
N ARG A 181 -13.57 2.77 4.40
CA ARG A 181 -13.99 1.40 4.70
C ARG A 181 -14.90 0.92 3.58
N CYS A 182 -14.74 -0.34 3.19
CA CYS A 182 -15.68 -1.02 2.32
C CYS A 182 -16.28 -2.24 3.03
N GLY A 183 -17.55 -2.50 2.74
CA GLY A 183 -18.25 -3.65 3.29
C GLY A 183 -19.73 -3.65 2.94
N ASN A 184 -20.42 -4.74 3.25
CA ASN A 184 -21.87 -4.84 3.09
C ASN A 184 -22.55 -4.20 4.31
N ILE A 185 -22.72 -2.86 4.27
CA ILE A 185 -23.24 -2.06 5.39
C ILE A 185 -24.76 -1.92 5.26
N PHE A 186 -25.22 -1.71 4.03
CA PHE A 186 -26.62 -1.71 3.67
C PHE A 186 -26.92 -2.97 2.85
N PRO A 187 -28.12 -3.56 2.99
CA PRO A 187 -28.52 -4.69 2.16
C PRO A 187 -28.53 -4.29 0.67
N ASN A 188 -27.44 -4.59 -0.03
CA ASN A 188 -27.24 -4.30 -1.43
C ASN A 188 -26.93 -5.60 -2.19
N PRO A 189 -27.64 -5.91 -3.29
CA PRO A 189 -27.36 -7.10 -4.11
C PRO A 189 -26.11 -6.96 -5.00
N THR A 190 -25.52 -5.77 -5.12
CA THR A 190 -24.39 -5.50 -6.05
C THR A 190 -23.27 -4.71 -5.36
N GLY A 191 -22.09 -5.32 -5.26
CA GLY A 191 -20.87 -4.68 -4.74
C GLY A 191 -20.88 -4.37 -3.24
N LEU A 192 -19.83 -3.65 -2.81
CA LEU A 192 -19.62 -3.20 -1.43
C LEU A 192 -19.99 -1.72 -1.27
N ASP A 193 -20.55 -1.37 -0.12
CA ASP A 193 -20.71 0.03 0.25
C ASP A 193 -19.35 0.63 0.61
N MET A 194 -19.09 1.85 0.16
CA MET A 194 -17.93 2.64 0.57
C MET A 194 -18.35 3.71 1.57
N VAL A 195 -17.74 3.71 2.75
CA VAL A 195 -17.89 4.75 3.77
C VAL A 195 -16.57 5.49 3.93
N ILE A 196 -16.65 6.82 3.88
CA ILE A 196 -15.50 7.71 3.98
C ILE A 196 -15.80 8.83 4.97
N ARG A 197 -14.82 9.17 5.83
CA ARG A 197 -14.92 10.24 6.82
C ARG A 197 -13.72 11.17 6.78
#